data_AF-A0A8B7UJA0-F1
#
_entry.id   AF-A0A8B7UJA0-F1
#
_cell.length_a   1.000
_cell.length_b   1.000
_cell.length_c   1.000
_cell.angle_alpha   90.00
_cell.angle_beta   90.00
_cell.angle_gamma   90.00
#
_symmetry.space_group_name_H-M   'P 1'
#
loop_
_entity.id
_entity.type
_entity.pdbx_description
1 polymer ?
#
loop_
_entity_poly.entity_id
_entity_poly.type
_entity_poly.pdbx_seq_one_letter_code
_entity_poly.pdbx_strand_id
1 'polypeptide(L)'
;MAETKSLENAEPVSPGKAVQADGPGLLEHSREFLDFFWDIAKPQQQTRLEATEKLLEYLRTRPRGSEMKYALKRLITGLGVGRETARPCYSLALAQLLQSFEDIPLCSILTQIQEKYDLQKVKKVAKRPALFANLFGVLALFQSGRLVKDQEALMKSVKLLQALAQHSNHLQGQPLKALVDILSEVRAY
;
A
#
# COMPACT_ATOMS: atom_id res chain seq x y z
N MET A 1 47.70 10.05 23.49
CA MET A 1 46.64 10.91 24.04
C MET A 1 45.55 10.98 23.00
N ALA A 2 44.36 10.52 23.39
CA ALA A 2 43.16 10.49 22.55
C ALA A 2 42.39 11.78 22.77
N GLU A 3 42.01 12.47 21.69
CA GLU A 3 40.93 13.44 21.75
C GLU A 3 39.93 13.20 20.62
N THR A 4 38.76 12.80 21.10
CA THR A 4 37.45 12.58 20.51
C THR A 4 36.96 13.72 19.64
N LYS A 5 36.61 13.44 18.39
CA LYS A 5 35.78 14.31 17.55
C LYS A 5 34.34 13.78 17.57
N SER A 6 33.54 14.28 18.51
CA SER A 6 32.11 13.99 18.60
C SER A 6 31.32 14.68 17.51
N LEU A 7 30.26 13.99 17.10
CA LEU A 7 29.29 14.34 16.08
C LEU A 7 28.44 15.57 16.47
N GLU A 8 27.79 16.07 15.43
CA GLU A 8 26.37 16.47 15.41
C GLU A 8 26.11 17.96 15.29
N ASN A 9 25.95 18.42 14.04
CA ASN A 9 24.96 19.43 13.73
C ASN A 9 24.50 19.22 12.27
N ALA A 10 23.42 18.47 12.09
CA ALA A 10 22.69 18.41 10.83
C ALA A 10 21.42 19.24 11.01
N GLU A 11 21.44 20.43 10.42
CA GLU A 11 20.30 21.34 10.37
C GLU A 11 19.07 20.68 9.71
N PRO A 12 17.85 21.05 10.13
CA PRO A 12 16.62 20.50 9.58
C PRO A 12 16.39 21.05 8.17
N VAL A 13 16.55 20.18 7.15
CA VAL A 13 16.11 20.47 5.79
C VAL A 13 14.59 20.68 5.79
N SER A 14 14.21 21.95 5.64
CA SER A 14 12.85 22.41 5.40
C SER A 14 12.37 22.05 3.98
N PRO A 15 11.04 21.98 3.76
CA PRO A 15 10.43 21.15 2.74
C PRO A 15 10.30 21.90 1.42
N GLY A 16 10.99 21.41 0.39
CA GLY A 16 10.94 22.02 -0.94
C GLY A 16 11.42 21.07 -2.01
N LYS A 17 10.68 19.98 -2.24
CA LYS A 17 10.74 19.28 -3.53
C LYS A 17 9.41 18.65 -3.85
N ALA A 18 8.66 19.40 -4.63
CA ALA A 18 7.51 18.95 -5.39
C ALA A 18 7.85 17.63 -6.10
N VAL A 19 7.26 16.54 -5.62
CA VAL A 19 7.11 15.34 -6.43
C VAL A 19 5.83 15.60 -7.24
N GLN A 20 6.02 15.90 -8.52
CA GLN A 20 4.96 16.13 -9.50
C GLN A 20 3.91 15.03 -9.38
N ALA A 21 2.69 15.45 -9.03
CA ALA A 21 1.50 14.60 -9.13
C ALA A 21 0.95 14.77 -10.53
N ASP A 22 1.34 13.87 -11.45
CA ASP A 22 0.73 13.75 -12.76
C ASP A 22 -0.77 13.45 -12.66
N GLY A 23 -1.59 14.28 -13.34
CA GLY A 23 -3.00 13.99 -13.65
C GLY A 23 -3.94 15.22 -13.67
N PRO A 24 -4.52 15.62 -14.82
CA PRO A 24 -5.47 16.75 -14.96
C PRO A 24 -6.85 16.54 -14.29
N GLY A 25 -7.00 15.57 -13.39
CA GLY A 25 -8.24 15.28 -12.65
C GLY A 25 -8.17 15.62 -11.16
N LEU A 26 -7.08 16.24 -10.70
CA LEU A 26 -6.86 16.56 -9.29
C LEU A 26 -7.74 17.72 -8.78
N LEU A 27 -8.40 18.45 -9.69
CA LEU A 27 -9.13 19.68 -9.39
C LEU A 27 -10.56 19.46 -8.84
N GLU A 28 -11.07 18.22 -8.83
CA GLU A 28 -12.39 17.89 -8.26
C GLU A 28 -12.34 17.45 -6.79
N HIS A 29 -11.15 17.19 -6.23
CA HIS A 29 -11.02 16.62 -4.89
C HIS A 29 -10.62 17.69 -3.87
N SER A 30 -11.22 17.62 -2.67
CA SER A 30 -10.93 18.58 -1.61
C SER A 30 -9.45 18.53 -1.21
N ARG A 31 -8.84 19.69 -0.91
CA ARG A 31 -7.43 19.74 -0.49
C ARG A 31 -7.18 18.92 0.77
N GLU A 32 -8.16 18.90 1.68
CA GLU A 32 -8.16 18.09 2.90
C GLU A 32 -8.08 16.59 2.61
N PHE A 33 -8.84 16.11 1.61
CA PHE A 33 -8.79 14.71 1.20
C PHE A 33 -7.42 14.30 0.64
N LEU A 34 -6.76 15.19 -0.11
CA LEU A 34 -5.42 14.91 -0.62
C LEU A 34 -4.37 14.91 0.50
N ASP A 35 -4.55 15.74 1.53
CA ASP A 35 -3.65 15.86 2.68
C ASP A 35 -3.55 14.55 3.47
N PHE A 36 -4.66 13.79 3.57
CA PHE A 36 -4.65 12.48 4.23
C PHE A 36 -3.60 11.53 3.65
N PHE A 37 -3.41 11.50 2.33
CA PHE A 37 -2.40 10.64 1.71
C PHE A 37 -0.97 11.09 2.00
N TRP A 38 -0.75 12.40 2.15
CA TRP A 38 0.53 12.94 2.57
C TRP A 38 0.84 12.56 4.01
N ASP A 39 -0.15 12.63 4.89
CA ASP A 39 -0.03 12.24 6.29
C ASP A 39 0.16 10.74 6.48
N ILE A 40 -0.51 9.89 5.69
CA ILE A 40 -0.28 8.43 5.68
C ILE A 40 1.16 8.08 5.27
N ALA A 41 1.78 8.91 4.43
CA ALA A 41 3.17 8.73 4.01
C ALA A 41 4.20 9.26 5.02
N LYS A 42 3.78 9.96 6.09
CA LYS A 42 4.69 10.45 7.13
C LYS A 42 5.19 9.29 8.01
N PRO A 43 6.43 9.37 8.54
CA PRO A 43 6.97 8.31 9.39
C PRO A 43 6.30 8.21 10.77
N GLN A 44 5.64 9.28 11.24
CA GLN A 44 4.98 9.33 12.54
C GLN A 44 3.77 8.40 12.59
N GLN A 45 3.79 7.39 13.48
CA GLN A 45 2.69 6.42 13.61
C GLN A 45 1.35 7.07 13.95
N GLN A 46 1.32 8.01 14.90
CA GLN A 46 0.09 8.70 15.31
C GLN A 46 -0.60 9.38 14.13
N THR A 47 0.16 10.20 13.40
CA THR A 47 -0.32 10.96 12.23
C THR A 47 -0.85 10.05 11.13
N ARG A 48 -0.20 8.89 10.91
CA ARG A 48 -0.67 7.90 9.93
C ARG A 48 -2.01 7.28 10.30
N LEU A 49 -2.17 6.90 11.58
CA LEU A 49 -3.40 6.30 12.07
C LEU A 49 -4.55 7.30 12.00
N GLU A 50 -4.34 8.53 12.50
CA GLU A 50 -5.32 9.61 12.43
C GLU A 50 -5.69 9.95 10.98
N ALA A 51 -4.72 10.02 10.06
CA ALA A 51 -5.00 10.32 8.66
C ALA A 51 -5.75 9.18 7.96
N THR A 52 -5.45 7.92 8.30
CA THR A 52 -6.20 6.78 7.78
C THR A 52 -7.63 6.80 8.30
N GLU A 53 -7.83 7.06 9.59
CA GLU A 53 -9.14 7.17 10.20
C GLU A 53 -9.96 8.31 9.60
N LYS A 54 -9.37 9.51 9.47
CA LYS A 54 -9.99 10.66 8.79
C LYS A 54 -10.34 10.36 7.34
N LEU A 55 -9.47 9.65 6.60
CA LEU A 55 -9.76 9.21 5.24
C LEU A 55 -10.97 8.27 5.20
N LEU A 56 -11.05 7.30 6.11
CA LEU A 56 -12.17 6.38 6.19
C LEU A 56 -13.48 7.09 6.56
N GLU A 57 -13.44 7.98 7.54
CA GLU A 57 -14.60 8.79 7.93
C GLU A 57 -15.08 9.65 6.76
N TYR A 58 -14.16 10.35 6.10
CA TYR A 58 -14.46 11.15 4.93
C TYR A 58 -15.13 10.32 3.82
N LEU A 59 -14.59 9.14 3.51
CA LEU A 59 -15.17 8.21 2.53
C LEU A 59 -16.52 7.62 2.99
N ARG A 60 -16.74 7.41 4.29
CA ARG A 60 -18.02 6.93 4.84
C ARG A 60 -19.11 7.97 4.71
N THR A 61 -18.78 9.26 4.85
CA THR A 61 -19.74 10.35 4.59
C THR A 61 -20.05 10.51 3.10
N ARG A 62 -19.18 10.03 2.20
CA ARG A 62 -19.30 10.15 0.74
C ARG A 62 -19.00 8.84 -0.02
N PRO A 63 -19.77 7.76 0.21
CA PRO A 63 -19.40 6.42 -0.26
C PRO A 63 -19.57 6.20 -1.78
N ARG A 64 -20.33 7.07 -2.48
CA ARG A 64 -20.69 6.89 -3.90
C ARG A 64 -20.03 7.91 -4.84
N GLY A 65 -18.95 8.55 -4.41
CA GLY A 65 -18.24 9.57 -5.18
C GLY A 65 -17.04 9.06 -5.99
N SER A 66 -16.58 9.88 -6.94
CA SER A 66 -15.26 9.73 -7.60
C SER A 66 -14.10 9.65 -6.60
N GLU A 67 -14.29 10.16 -5.38
CA GLU A 67 -13.34 10.17 -4.28
C GLU A 67 -12.93 8.76 -3.83
N MET A 68 -13.86 7.79 -3.75
CA MET A 68 -13.53 6.40 -3.39
C MET A 68 -12.62 5.75 -4.43
N LYS A 69 -12.95 5.91 -5.72
CA LYS A 69 -12.13 5.40 -6.83
C LYS A 69 -10.75 6.07 -6.83
N TYR A 70 -10.69 7.37 -6.54
CA TYR A 70 -9.44 8.09 -6.40
C TYR A 70 -8.61 7.55 -5.22
N ALA A 71 -9.23 7.37 -4.05
CA ALA A 71 -8.56 6.86 -2.85
C ALA A 71 -7.93 5.49 -3.11
N LEU A 72 -8.71 4.55 -3.65
CA LEU A 72 -8.22 3.23 -4.05
C LEU A 72 -7.04 3.35 -5.03
N LYS A 73 -7.19 4.13 -6.10
CA LYS A 73 -6.13 4.34 -7.09
C LYS A 73 -4.87 4.92 -6.45
N ARG A 74 -5.02 5.88 -5.52
CA ARG A 74 -3.91 6.54 -4.83
C ARG A 74 -3.21 5.59 -3.85
N LEU A 75 -3.95 4.84 -3.04
CA LEU A 75 -3.42 3.82 -2.13
C LEU A 75 -2.67 2.74 -2.91
N ILE A 76 -3.27 2.20 -3.97
CA ILE A 76 -2.64 1.21 -4.85
C ILE A 76 -1.36 1.79 -5.44
N THR A 77 -1.38 3.05 -5.90
CA THR A 77 -0.16 3.73 -6.41
C THR A 77 0.91 3.86 -5.33
N GLY A 78 0.51 4.11 -4.09
CA GLY A 78 1.36 4.20 -2.91
C GLY A 78 2.15 2.94 -2.61
N LEU A 79 1.59 1.75 -2.92
CA LEU A 79 2.24 0.45 -2.69
C LEU A 79 3.55 0.31 -3.47
N GLY A 80 3.64 0.93 -4.65
CA GLY A 80 4.84 0.92 -5.49
C GLY A 80 5.75 2.14 -5.33
N VAL A 81 5.47 3.04 -4.39
CA VAL A 81 6.33 4.21 -4.17
C VAL A 81 7.69 3.77 -3.63
N GLY A 82 8.77 4.34 -4.18
CA GLY A 82 10.15 3.96 -3.85
C GLY A 82 10.54 4.15 -2.39
N ARG A 83 9.78 4.92 -1.59
CA ARG A 83 10.02 5.13 -0.16
C ARG A 83 9.60 3.90 0.65
N GLU A 84 10.59 3.11 1.07
CA GLU A 84 10.39 1.84 1.79
C GLU A 84 9.57 2.01 3.08
N THR A 85 9.66 3.16 3.75
CA THR A 85 8.91 3.47 4.97
C THR A 85 7.42 3.71 4.74
N ALA A 86 7.02 4.19 3.56
CA ALA A 86 5.63 4.54 3.26
C ALA A 86 4.82 3.35 2.69
N ARG A 87 5.48 2.40 2.01
CA ARG A 87 4.82 1.21 1.43
C ARG A 87 3.96 0.42 2.43
N PRO A 88 4.46 0.05 3.63
CA PRO A 88 3.63 -0.66 4.61
C PRO A 88 2.47 0.21 5.13
N CYS A 89 2.62 1.54 5.17
CA CYS A 89 1.53 2.45 5.56
C CYS A 89 0.38 2.39 4.55
N TYR A 90 0.70 2.47 3.26
CA TYR A 90 -0.30 2.39 2.19
C TYR A 90 -0.98 1.01 2.16
N SER A 91 -0.24 -0.06 2.45
CA SER A 91 -0.79 -1.41 2.61
C SER A 91 -1.80 -1.49 3.76
N LEU A 92 -1.44 -0.96 4.94
CA LEU A 92 -2.31 -0.93 6.10
C LEU A 92 -3.56 -0.07 5.86
N ALA A 93 -3.39 1.14 5.29
CA ALA A 93 -4.52 2.01 4.98
C ALA A 93 -5.49 1.36 3.98
N LEU A 94 -4.96 0.65 2.97
CA LEU A 94 -5.79 -0.14 2.05
C LEU A 94 -6.50 -1.28 2.79
N ALA A 95 -5.85 -1.98 3.71
CA ALA A 95 -6.48 -3.03 4.51
C ALA A 95 -7.65 -2.50 5.34
N GLN A 96 -7.46 -1.38 6.05
CA GLN A 96 -8.51 -0.76 6.87
C GLN A 96 -9.68 -0.23 6.03
N LEU A 97 -9.40 0.27 4.81
CA LEU A 97 -10.43 0.66 3.86
C LEU A 97 -11.24 -0.56 3.40
N LEU A 98 -10.58 -1.64 2.99
CA LEU A 98 -11.29 -2.85 2.58
C LEU A 98 -12.07 -3.50 3.71
N GLN A 99 -11.57 -3.41 4.95
CA GLN A 99 -12.27 -3.86 6.13
C GLN A 99 -13.51 -3.00 6.44
N SER A 100 -13.43 -1.68 6.25
CA SER A 100 -14.55 -0.76 6.50
C SER A 100 -15.61 -0.79 5.41
N PHE A 101 -15.24 -1.14 4.18
CA PHE A 101 -16.12 -1.10 3.01
C PHE A 101 -16.26 -2.51 2.40
N GLU A 102 -17.20 -3.29 2.93
CA GLU A 102 -17.48 -4.65 2.47
C GLU A 102 -18.06 -4.70 1.05
N ASP A 103 -18.63 -3.60 0.55
CA ASP A 103 -19.14 -3.49 -0.82
C ASP A 103 -18.07 -3.59 -1.90
N ILE A 104 -16.79 -3.38 -1.56
CA ILE A 104 -15.70 -3.41 -2.54
C ILE A 104 -15.24 -4.85 -2.75
N PRO A 105 -15.31 -5.39 -3.99
CA PRO A 105 -14.85 -6.74 -4.28
C PRO A 105 -13.33 -6.83 -4.25
N LEU A 106 -12.78 -7.72 -3.42
CA LEU A 106 -11.33 -7.93 -3.28
C LEU A 106 -10.67 -8.33 -4.60
N CYS A 107 -11.35 -9.16 -5.40
CA CYS A 107 -10.89 -9.54 -6.73
C CYS A 107 -10.62 -8.34 -7.64
N SER A 108 -11.46 -7.30 -7.61
CA SER A 108 -11.26 -6.10 -8.44
C SER A 108 -10.01 -5.33 -8.03
N ILE A 109 -9.78 -5.20 -6.72
CA ILE A 109 -8.60 -4.52 -6.18
C ILE A 109 -7.33 -5.29 -6.56
N LEU A 110 -7.35 -6.62 -6.42
CA LEU A 110 -6.23 -7.46 -6.80
C LEU A 110 -5.90 -7.34 -8.29
N THR A 111 -6.92 -7.35 -9.16
CA THR A 111 -6.72 -7.14 -10.60
C THR A 111 -6.10 -5.77 -10.90
N GLN A 112 -6.59 -4.69 -10.27
CA GLN A 112 -6.00 -3.36 -10.45
C GLN A 112 -4.53 -3.28 -10.01
N ILE A 113 -4.17 -3.96 -8.92
CA ILE A 113 -2.78 -4.05 -8.45
C ILE A 113 -1.94 -4.81 -9.47
N GLN A 114 -2.41 -5.96 -9.95
CA GLN A 114 -1.70 -6.79 -10.93
C GLN A 114 -1.52 -6.06 -12.26
N GLU A 115 -2.55 -5.38 -12.77
CA GLU A 115 -2.47 -4.60 -14.01
C GLU A 115 -1.47 -3.44 -13.88
N LYS A 116 -1.46 -2.76 -12.73
CA LYS A 116 -0.56 -1.63 -12.49
C LYS A 116 0.89 -2.07 -12.28
N TYR A 117 1.10 -3.18 -11.59
CA TYR A 117 2.42 -3.69 -11.20
C TYR A 117 2.77 -4.99 -11.93
N ASP A 118 2.38 -5.07 -13.20
CA ASP A 118 2.65 -6.21 -14.05
C ASP A 118 4.16 -6.38 -14.27
N LEU A 119 4.71 -7.50 -13.81
CA LEU A 119 6.14 -7.80 -13.81
C LEU A 119 6.73 -7.99 -15.23
N GLN A 120 5.89 -8.27 -16.22
CA GLN A 120 6.28 -8.40 -17.63
C GLN A 120 6.36 -7.02 -18.30
N LYS A 121 5.45 -6.11 -17.97
CA LYS A 121 5.38 -4.77 -18.57
C LYS A 121 6.34 -3.76 -17.94
N VAL A 122 6.69 -3.91 -16.66
CA VAL A 122 7.53 -2.93 -15.96
C VAL A 122 9.03 -3.07 -16.31
N LYS A 123 9.69 -1.92 -16.47
CA LYS A 123 11.14 -1.82 -16.72
C LYS A 123 11.94 -2.48 -15.58
N LYS A 124 13.14 -2.99 -15.87
CA LYS A 124 14.02 -3.66 -14.87
C LYS A 124 14.19 -2.88 -13.56
N VAL A 125 14.30 -1.55 -13.63
CA VAL A 125 14.43 -0.67 -12.45
C VAL A 125 13.15 -0.61 -11.60
N ALA A 126 11.98 -0.71 -12.24
CA ALA A 126 10.67 -0.69 -11.59
C ALA A 126 10.20 -2.09 -11.14
N LYS A 127 10.89 -3.16 -11.52
CA LYS A 127 10.56 -4.54 -11.10
C LYS A 127 10.58 -4.69 -9.58
N ARG A 128 11.59 -4.15 -8.89
CA ARG A 128 11.67 -4.25 -7.41
C ARG A 128 10.49 -3.54 -6.73
N PRO A 129 10.17 -2.27 -7.02
CA PRO A 129 8.96 -1.63 -6.50
C PRO A 129 7.66 -2.36 -6.87
N ALA A 130 7.54 -2.90 -8.09
CA ALA A 130 6.36 -3.65 -8.51
C ALA A 130 6.21 -4.98 -7.74
N LEU A 131 7.31 -5.69 -7.48
CA LEU A 131 7.33 -6.88 -6.63
C LEU A 131 6.82 -6.57 -5.21
N PHE A 132 7.34 -5.51 -4.59
CA PHE A 132 6.84 -5.06 -3.28
C PHE A 132 5.39 -4.64 -3.33
N ALA A 133 4.96 -3.93 -4.37
CA ALA A 133 3.58 -3.48 -4.49
C ALA A 133 2.58 -4.65 -4.57
N ASN A 134 2.92 -5.69 -5.34
CA ASN A 134 2.12 -6.91 -5.40
C ASN A 134 2.08 -7.64 -4.04
N LEU A 135 3.23 -7.78 -3.36
CA LEU A 135 3.30 -8.39 -2.03
C LEU A 135 2.45 -7.62 -1.00
N PHE A 136 2.68 -6.31 -0.89
CA PHE A 136 1.96 -5.45 0.05
C PHE A 136 0.47 -5.31 -0.32
N GLY A 137 0.13 -5.45 -1.59
CA GLY A 137 -1.24 -5.53 -2.06
C GLY A 137 -1.96 -6.78 -1.53
N VAL A 138 -1.33 -7.95 -1.67
CA VAL A 138 -1.86 -9.20 -1.10
C VAL A 138 -1.94 -9.13 0.42
N LEU A 139 -0.92 -8.58 1.09
CA LEU A 139 -0.94 -8.37 2.54
C LEU A 139 -2.07 -7.44 2.97
N ALA A 140 -2.42 -6.42 2.18
CA ALA A 140 -3.55 -5.55 2.49
C ALA A 140 -4.88 -6.30 2.43
N LEU A 141 -5.07 -7.15 1.41
CA LEU A 141 -6.24 -8.01 1.29
C LEU A 141 -6.33 -9.00 2.47
N PHE A 142 -5.20 -9.61 2.83
CA PHE A 142 -5.14 -10.55 3.95
C PHE A 142 -5.46 -9.86 5.29
N GLN A 143 -4.80 -8.73 5.58
CA GLN A 143 -5.00 -7.96 6.81
C GLN A 143 -6.42 -7.38 6.93
N SER A 144 -7.14 -7.22 5.82
CA SER A 144 -8.55 -6.82 5.88
C SER A 144 -9.45 -7.89 6.52
N GLY A 145 -8.97 -9.12 6.70
CA GLY A 145 -9.73 -10.26 7.23
C GLY A 145 -10.79 -10.81 6.28
N ARG A 146 -10.95 -10.18 5.10
CA ARG A 146 -11.96 -10.56 4.09
C ARG A 146 -11.43 -11.59 3.09
N LEU A 147 -10.11 -11.68 2.91
CA LEU A 147 -9.50 -12.57 1.92
C LEU A 147 -9.85 -14.04 2.15
N VAL A 148 -9.91 -14.47 3.42
CA VAL A 148 -10.25 -15.86 3.78
C VAL A 148 -11.71 -16.21 3.43
N LYS A 149 -12.58 -15.21 3.35
CA LYS A 149 -14.01 -15.35 2.98
C LYS A 149 -14.24 -15.35 1.46
N ASP A 150 -13.29 -14.83 0.68
CA ASP A 150 -13.37 -14.72 -0.78
C ASP A 150 -12.41 -15.72 -1.44
N GLN A 151 -12.93 -16.91 -1.78
CA GLN A 151 -12.15 -18.01 -2.35
C GLN A 151 -11.49 -17.64 -3.69
N GLU A 152 -12.12 -16.80 -4.52
CA GLU A 152 -11.58 -16.39 -5.80
C GLU A 152 -10.37 -15.45 -5.60
N ALA A 153 -10.53 -14.44 -4.73
CA ALA A 153 -9.45 -13.51 -4.40
C ALA A 153 -8.29 -14.22 -3.69
N LEU A 154 -8.59 -15.19 -2.82
CA LEU A 154 -7.61 -16.03 -2.14
C LEU A 154 -6.77 -16.82 -3.14
N MET A 155 -7.41 -17.55 -4.06
CA MET A 155 -6.70 -18.35 -5.07
C MET A 155 -5.81 -17.49 -5.97
N LYS A 156 -6.30 -16.31 -6.40
CA LYS A 156 -5.48 -15.36 -7.17
C LYS A 156 -4.31 -14.80 -6.37
N SER A 157 -4.52 -14.52 -5.08
CA SER A 157 -3.48 -14.03 -4.17
C SER A 157 -2.39 -15.07 -3.93
N VAL A 158 -2.76 -16.34 -3.70
CA VAL A 158 -1.80 -17.45 -3.54
C VAL A 158 -1.00 -17.66 -4.83
N LYS A 159 -1.65 -17.68 -6.00
CA LYS A 159 -0.96 -17.78 -7.29
C LYS A 159 0.02 -16.63 -7.51
N LEU A 160 -0.38 -15.40 -7.14
CA LEU A 160 0.50 -14.23 -7.24
C LEU A 160 1.70 -14.37 -6.28
N LEU A 161 1.49 -14.75 -5.02
CA LEU A 161 2.57 -14.97 -4.06
C LEU A 161 3.53 -16.08 -4.50
N GLN A 162 3.01 -17.16 -5.08
CA GLN A 162 3.83 -18.22 -5.67
C GLN A 162 4.69 -17.69 -6.82
N ALA A 163 4.13 -16.89 -7.73
CA ALA A 163 4.87 -16.27 -8.81
C ALA A 163 5.96 -15.31 -8.28
N LEU A 164 5.65 -14.52 -7.24
CA LEU A 164 6.61 -13.64 -6.57
C LEU A 164 7.72 -14.42 -5.87
N ALA A 165 7.41 -15.57 -5.26
CA ALA A 165 8.38 -16.45 -4.61
C ALA A 165 9.39 -17.05 -5.60
N GLN A 166 9.02 -17.23 -6.88
CA GLN A 166 9.99 -17.63 -7.91
C GLN A 166 11.03 -16.53 -8.21
N HIS A 167 10.71 -15.27 -7.92
CA HIS A 167 11.62 -14.13 -8.09
C HIS A 167 12.44 -13.79 -6.82
N SER A 168 12.60 -14.77 -5.91
CA SER A 168 13.06 -14.68 -4.51
C SER A 168 14.38 -13.94 -4.22
N ASN A 169 15.25 -13.69 -5.18
CA ASN A 169 16.53 -13.00 -4.91
C ASN A 169 16.36 -11.54 -4.42
N HIS A 170 15.20 -10.92 -4.58
CA HIS A 170 14.97 -9.51 -4.20
C HIS A 170 14.04 -9.28 -3.01
N LEU A 171 13.29 -10.31 -2.57
CA LEU A 171 12.22 -10.19 -1.56
C LEU A 171 12.52 -10.94 -0.26
N GLN A 172 13.73 -11.50 -0.09
CA GLN A 172 14.21 -12.12 1.16
C GLN A 172 13.21 -13.09 1.83
N GLY A 173 12.45 -13.87 1.05
CA GLY A 173 11.49 -14.85 1.59
C GLY A 173 10.20 -14.28 2.19
N GLN A 174 9.97 -12.97 2.13
CA GLN A 174 8.71 -12.35 2.59
C GLN A 174 7.44 -12.90 1.91
N PRO A 175 7.43 -13.22 0.59
CA PRO A 175 6.25 -13.80 -0.07
C PRO A 175 5.92 -15.20 0.43
N LEU A 176 6.94 -16.00 0.74
CA LEU A 176 6.77 -17.34 1.32
C LEU A 176 6.21 -17.25 2.74
N LYS A 177 6.70 -16.31 3.55
CA LYS A 177 6.15 -16.06 4.89
C LYS A 177 4.67 -15.65 4.81
N ALA A 178 4.33 -14.68 3.95
CA ALA A 178 2.96 -14.26 3.74
C ALA A 178 2.04 -15.41 3.28
N LEU A 179 2.55 -16.30 2.42
CA LEU A 179 1.82 -17.49 1.98
C LEU A 179 1.56 -18.46 3.14
N VAL A 180 2.55 -18.70 4.00
CA VAL A 180 2.38 -19.53 5.20
C VAL A 180 1.39 -18.92 6.18
N ASP A 181 1.45 -17.61 6.40
CA ASP A 181 0.52 -16.89 7.28
C ASP A 181 -0.93 -17.01 6.75
N ILE A 182 -1.14 -16.79 5.45
CA ILE A 182 -2.46 -16.95 4.80
C ILE A 182 -2.96 -18.39 4.93
N LEU A 183 -2.14 -19.40 4.64
CA LEU A 183 -2.54 -20.80 4.72
C LEU A 183 -2.84 -21.24 6.16
N SER A 184 -2.14 -20.67 7.15
CA SER A 184 -2.37 -20.96 8.56
C SER A 184 -3.70 -20.38 9.04
N GLU A 185 -4.02 -19.15 8.61
CA GLU A 185 -5.30 -18.51 8.91
C GLU A 185 -6.49 -19.26 8.27
N VAL A 186 -6.32 -19.75 7.03
CA VAL A 186 -7.34 -20.57 6.36
C VAL A 186 -7.59 -21.89 7.09
N ARG A 187 -6.57 -22.47 7.74
CA ARG A 187 -6.71 -23.70 8.55
C ARG A 187 -7.32 -23.46 9.92
N ALA A 188 -7.37 -22.21 10.38
CA ALA A 188 -7.95 -21.82 11.66
C ALA A 188 -9.46 -21.52 11.58
N TYR A 189 -10.00 -21.43 10.35
CA TYR A 189 -11.43 -21.39 10.02
C TYR A 189 -11.97 -22.78 9.71
#